data_AF-A0A3A4W1K0-F1
#
_entry.id   AF-A0A3A4W1K0-F1
#
_cell.length_a   1.000
_cell.length_b   1.000
_cell.length_c   1.000
_cell.angle_alpha   90.00
_cell.angle_beta   90.00
_cell.angle_gamma   90.00
#
_symmetry.space_group_name_H-M   'P 1'
#
loop_
_entity.id
_entity.type
_entity.pdbx_description
1 polymer ?
#
loop_
_entity_poly.entity_id
_entity_poly.type
_entity_poly.pdbx_seq_one_letter_code
_entity_poly.pdbx_strand_id
1 'polypeptide(L)' 'MTTSENLAKDLHMKPETLLRKSLEKYLRHKLKVVESELFLLAKKYGAETVADFDKLVEEGKFHSPYSYLRRTKNAFAA' A
#
# COMPACT_ATOMS: atom_id res chain seq x y z
N MET A 1 26.63 -18.62 11.45
CA MET A 1 25.90 -17.52 12.10
C MET A 1 25.30 -16.66 11.02
N THR A 2 23.99 -16.45 11.08
CA THR A 2 23.28 -15.58 10.13
C THR A 2 23.49 -14.12 10.50
N THR A 3 23.43 -13.20 9.53
CA THR A 3 23.62 -11.75 9.74
C THR A 3 22.67 -11.19 10.81
N SER A 4 21.47 -11.75 10.92
CA SER A 4 20.46 -11.41 11.93
C SER A 4 20.83 -11.83 13.35
N GLU A 5 21.54 -12.95 13.54
CA GLU A 5 21.98 -13.41 14.87
C GLU A 5 23.08 -12.52 15.44
N ASN A 6 24.02 -12.09 14.60
CA ASN A 6 25.07 -11.15 14.99
C ASN A 6 24.47 -9.79 15.35
N LEU A 7 23.54 -9.28 14.53
CA LEU A 7 22.86 -8.02 14.81
C LEU A 7 22.02 -8.09 16.10
N ALA A 8 21.41 -9.24 16.40
CA ALA A 8 20.69 -9.44 17.66
C ALA A 8 21.63 -9.38 18.87
N LYS A 9 22.83 -9.97 18.75
CA LYS A 9 23.87 -9.88 19.79
C LYS A 9 24.36 -8.45 19.99
N ASP A 10 24.67 -7.74 18.91
CA ASP A 10 25.17 -6.35 18.97
C ASP A 10 24.12 -5.40 19.59
N LEU A 11 22.84 -5.68 19.37
CA LEU A 11 21.73 -4.92 19.94
C LEU A 11 21.31 -5.42 21.34
N HIS A 12 22.00 -6.41 21.90
CA HIS A 12 21.65 -7.07 23.16
C HIS A 12 20.18 -7.53 23.23
N MET A 13 19.68 -8.08 22.11
CA MET A 13 18.31 -8.59 21.98
C MET A 13 18.30 -10.07 21.61
N LYS A 14 17.21 -10.76 21.97
CA LYS A 14 16.95 -12.11 21.45
C LYS A 14 16.65 -12.03 19.94
N PRO A 15 17.15 -12.95 19.11
CA PRO A 15 16.89 -12.96 17.66
C PRO A 15 15.39 -12.90 17.31
N GLU A 16 14.54 -13.59 18.06
CA GLU A 16 13.08 -13.59 17.84
C GLU A 16 12.48 -12.21 18.13
N THR A 17 13.01 -11.52 19.15
CA THR A 17 12.57 -10.17 19.51
C THR A 17 13.03 -9.16 18.46
N LEU A 18 14.26 -9.28 17.98
CA LEU A 18 14.77 -8.45 16.90
C LEU A 18 13.93 -8.62 15.63
N LEU A 19 13.62 -9.85 15.25
CA LEU A 19 12.82 -10.14 14.07
C LEU A 19 11.41 -9.54 14.19
N ARG A 20 10.74 -9.76 15.33
CA ARG A 20 9.40 -9.22 15.59
C ARG A 20 9.39 -7.69 15.52
N LYS A 21 10.33 -7.03 16.19
CA LYS A 21 10.41 -5.55 16.20
C LYS A 21 10.75 -4.99 14.82
N SER A 22 11.63 -5.67 14.08
CA SER A 22 11.99 -5.27 12.71
C SER A 22 10.79 -5.36 11.78
N LEU A 23 10.04 -6.46 11.84
CA LEU A 23 8.85 -6.67 11.05
C LEU A 23 7.75 -5.64 11.41
N GLU A 24 7.52 -5.42 12.70
CA GLU A 24 6.57 -4.40 13.16
C GLU A 24 6.93 -3.01 12.64
N LYS A 25 8.21 -2.61 12.77
CA LYS A 25 8.68 -1.30 12.29
C LYS A 25 8.52 -1.16 10.78
N TYR A 26 8.84 -2.22 10.02
CA TYR A 26 8.68 -2.26 8.57
C TYR A 26 7.21 -2.09 8.17
N LEU A 27 6.30 -2.86 8.77
CA LEU A 27 4.87 -2.80 8.46
C LEU A 27 4.27 -1.44 8.81
N ARG A 28 4.64 -0.86 9.96
CA ARG A 28 4.20 0.49 10.34
C ARG A 28 4.70 1.56 9.37
N HIS A 29 5.93 1.45 8.89
CA HIS A 29 6.46 2.37 7.88
C HIS A 29 5.68 2.23 6.57
N LYS A 30 5.43 1.00 6.10
CA LYS A 30 4.64 0.76 4.88
C LYS A 30 3.22 1.28 4.99
N LEU A 31 2.58 1.10 6.15
CA LEU A 31 1.25 1.66 6.41
C LEU A 31 1.25 3.19 6.23
N LYS A 32 2.21 3.90 6.85
CA LYS A 32 2.32 5.36 6.72
C LYS A 32 2.54 5.84 5.29
N VAL A 33 3.29 5.08 4.48
CA VAL A 33 3.48 5.39 3.06
C VAL A 33 2.14 5.29 2.32
N VAL A 34 1.40 4.19 2.52
CA VAL A 34 0.08 4.00 1.91
C VAL A 34 -0.90 5.08 2.36
N GLU A 35 -0.94 5.43 3.65
CA GLU A 35 -1.78 6.51 4.18
C GLU A 35 -1.44 7.86 3.53
N SER A 36 -0.15 8.15 3.31
CA SER A 36 0.30 9.39 2.66
C SER A 36 -0.10 9.42 1.18
N GLU A 37 0.04 8.29 0.47
CA GLU A 37 -0.39 8.16 -0.93
C GLU A 37 -1.90 8.33 -1.06
N LEU A 38 -2.68 7.71 -0.16
CA LEU A 38 -4.14 7.88 -0.09
C LEU A 38 -4.52 9.34 0.16
N PHE A 39 -3.83 10.02 1.08
CA PHE A 39 -4.08 11.45 1.32
C PHE A 39 -3.80 12.31 0.08
N LEU A 40 -2.72 12.02 -0.65
CA LEU A 40 -2.40 12.73 -1.89
C LEU A 40 -3.45 12.46 -2.98
N LEU A 41 -3.92 11.22 -3.11
CA LEU A 41 -5.01 10.86 -4.03
C LEU A 41 -6.30 11.59 -3.64
N ALA A 42 -6.68 11.56 -2.36
CA ALA A 42 -7.86 12.24 -1.86
C ALA A 42 -7.81 13.76 -2.13
N LYS A 43 -6.67 14.40 -1.85
CA LYS A 43 -6.48 15.83 -2.14
C LYS A 43 -6.53 16.15 -3.63
N LYS A 44 -5.92 15.31 -4.46
CA LYS A 44 -5.84 15.53 -5.92
C LYS A 44 -7.18 15.36 -6.61
N TYR A 45 -8.00 14.42 -6.14
CA TYR A 45 -9.22 14.00 -6.82
C TYR A 45 -10.50 14.38 -6.06
N GLY A 46 -10.40 14.90 -4.84
CA GLY A 46 -11.53 15.24 -3.98
C GLY A 46 -12.32 14.03 -3.48
N ALA A 47 -11.71 12.84 -3.50
CA ALA A 47 -12.36 11.59 -3.11
C ALA A 47 -11.95 11.19 -1.68
N GLU A 48 -12.92 11.06 -0.79
CA GLU A 48 -12.67 10.63 0.60
C GLU A 48 -12.61 9.12 0.74
N THR A 49 -13.27 8.38 -0.16
CA THR A 49 -13.26 6.92 -0.18
C THR A 49 -12.80 6.36 -1.53
N VAL A 50 -12.35 5.10 -1.51
CA VAL A 50 -12.03 4.35 -2.74
C VAL A 50 -13.25 4.24 -3.66
N ALA A 51 -14.46 4.13 -3.08
CA ALA A 51 -15.70 4.08 -3.84
C ALA A 51 -16.01 5.41 -4.54
N ASP A 52 -15.72 6.55 -3.88
CA ASP A 52 -15.88 7.87 -4.50
C ASP A 52 -14.86 8.08 -5.62
N PHE A 53 -13.64 7.60 -5.42
CA PHE A 53 -12.62 7.61 -6.47
C PHE A 53 -13.04 6.76 -7.68
N ASP A 54 -13.56 5.55 -7.45
CA ASP A 54 -14.07 4.68 -8.51
C ASP A 54 -15.22 5.33 -9.29
N LYS A 55 -16.15 6.01 -8.59
CA LYS A 55 -17.23 6.79 -9.24
C LYS A 55 -16.67 7.92 -10.11
N LEU A 56 -15.68 8.67 -9.63
CA LEU A 56 -15.07 9.75 -10.41
C LEU A 56 -14.32 9.24 -11.66
N VAL A 57 -13.79 8.02 -11.61
CA VAL A 57 -13.20 7.34 -12.77
C VAL A 57 -14.29 6.87 -13.74
N GLU A 58 -15.39 6.29 -13.24
CA GLU A 58 -16.53 5.86 -14.06
C GLU A 58 -17.26 7.04 -14.73
N GLU A 59 -17.37 8.17 -14.05
CA GLU A 59 -17.91 9.44 -14.58
C GLU A 59 -16.99 10.10 -15.64
N GLY A 60 -15.82 9.51 -15.92
CA GLY A 60 -14.88 10.00 -16.94
C GLY A 60 -14.16 11.29 -16.55
N LYS A 61 -14.26 11.72 -15.29
CA LYS A 61 -13.57 12.92 -14.78
C LYS A 61 -12.05 12.71 -14.71
N PHE A 62 -11.58 11.46 -14.61
CA PHE A 62 -10.16 11.14 -14.58
C PHE A 62 -9.83 9.84 -15.33
N HIS A 63 -8.71 9.85 -16.05
CA HIS A 63 -8.21 8.69 -16.78
C HIS A 63 -7.11 7.99 -15.98
N SER A 64 -7.42 6.85 -15.35
CA SER A 64 -6.41 5.99 -14.74
C SER A 64 -5.80 5.05 -15.80
N PRO A 65 -4.47 4.87 -15.86
CA PRO A 65 -3.84 3.87 -16.73
C PRO A 65 -4.30 2.43 -16.46
N TYR A 66 -4.85 2.15 -15.28
CA TYR A 66 -5.43 0.85 -14.91
C TYR A 66 -6.91 0.72 -15.29
N SER A 67 -7.58 1.80 -15.72
CA SER A 67 -8.98 1.76 -16.16
C SER A 67 -9.21 0.84 -17.37
N TYR A 68 -8.15 0.65 -18.18
CA TYR A 68 -8.15 -0.26 -19.32
C TYR A 68 -8.29 -1.75 -18.93
N LEU A 69 -7.99 -2.14 -17.69
CA LEU A 69 -8.15 -3.53 -17.23
C LEU A 69 -9.59 -3.90 -16.85
N ARG A 70 -10.49 -2.91 -16.65
CA ARG A 70 -11.91 -3.16 -16.37
C ARG A 70 -12.73 -3.34 -17.65
N ARG A 71 -12.43 -2.58 -18.71
CA ARG A 71 -13.14 -2.70 -20.01
C ARG A 71 -12.94 -4.06 -20.67
N THR A 72 -11.78 -4.69 -20.49
CA THR A 72 -11.51 -6.00 -21.09
C THR A 72 -12.24 -7.13 -20.37
N LYS A 73 -12.52 -7.04 -19.06
CA LYS A 73 -13.27 -8.10 -18.36
C LYS A 73 -14.76 -8.13 -18.70
N ASN A 74 -15.39 -6.98 -18.97
CA ASN A 74 -16.79 -6.93 -19.38
C ASN A 74 -17.00 -7.21 -20.88
N ALA A 75 -15.96 -7.15 -21.71
CA ALA A 75 -16.04 -7.50 -23.12
C ALA A 75 -16.01 -9.01 -23.41
N PHE A 76 -15.66 -9.85 -22.42
CA PHE A 76 -15.69 -11.32 -22.51
C PHE A 76 -16.93 -11.95 -21.85
N ALA A 77 -17.88 -11.13 -21.38
CA ALA A 77 -19.10 -11.60 -20.70
C ALA A 77 -20.39 -11.30 -21.50
N ALA A 78 -20.28 -11.05 -22.80
CA ALA A 78 -21.39 -10.87 -23.73
C ALA A 78 -21.37 -11.94 -24.82
#